data_AF-A0A1J5AQ69-F1
#
_entry.id   AF-A0A1J5AQ69-F1
#
_cell.length_a   1.000
_cell.length_b   1.000
_cell.length_c   1.000
_cell.angle_alpha   90.00
_cell.angle_beta   90.00
_cell.angle_gamma   90.00
#
_symmetry.space_group_name_H-M   'P 1'
#
loop_
_entity.id
_entity.type
_entity.pdbx_description
1 polymer ?
#
loop_
_entity_poly.entity_id
_entity_poly.type
_entity_poly.pdbx_seq_one_letter_code
_entity_poly.pdbx_strand_id
1 'polypeptide(L)'
;MKAKTIISLIIMTTFFLFSNTTKENEWKLFKSIDGINIYTQVQEYQANNVTKNYLIFKYENTNNTAKVVNWRLDLWYNGVCRACNLPSPNEYELTLTLDKGEVITGKVDSESKIFSVFYSSTSEALAPLDKFELTNLTVKN
;
A
#
# COMPACT_ATOMS: atom_id res chain seq x y z
N MET A 1 46.90 -6.28 -55.81
CA MET A 1 45.78 -7.24 -55.94
C MET A 1 44.84 -7.00 -54.76
N LYS A 2 43.62 -6.48 -55.00
CA LYS A 2 42.71 -6.03 -53.92
C LYS A 2 41.93 -7.22 -53.36
N ALA A 3 42.15 -7.59 -52.10
CA ALA A 3 41.28 -8.50 -51.37
C ALA A 3 40.05 -7.72 -50.89
N LYS A 4 38.86 -8.19 -51.27
CA LYS A 4 37.57 -7.61 -50.88
C LYS A 4 37.20 -8.12 -49.49
N THR A 5 37.16 -7.23 -48.50
CA THR A 5 36.61 -7.52 -47.18
C THR A 5 35.08 -7.59 -47.28
N ILE A 6 34.52 -8.77 -47.03
CA ILE A 6 33.07 -8.99 -46.94
C ILE A 6 32.64 -8.57 -45.53
N ILE A 7 31.91 -7.46 -45.42
CA ILE A 7 31.29 -7.03 -44.17
C ILE A 7 29.97 -7.78 -44.04
N SER A 8 29.95 -8.80 -43.18
CA SER A 8 28.75 -9.53 -42.80
C SER A 8 27.96 -8.69 -41.79
N LEU A 9 26.79 -8.21 -42.19
CA LEU A 9 25.90 -7.38 -41.38
C LEU A 9 24.98 -8.29 -40.54
N ILE A 10 25.36 -8.53 -39.28
CA ILE A 10 24.52 -9.26 -38.31
C ILE A 10 23.52 -8.27 -37.72
N ILE A 11 22.29 -8.32 -38.22
CA ILE A 11 21.15 -7.58 -37.68
C ILE A 11 20.66 -8.33 -36.43
N MET A 12 21.10 -7.88 -35.26
CA MET A 12 20.64 -8.38 -33.97
C MET A 12 19.34 -7.65 -33.60
N THR A 13 18.21 -8.13 -34.13
CA THR A 13 16.87 -7.69 -33.70
C THR A 13 16.62 -8.16 -32.28
N THR A 14 16.82 -7.28 -31.30
CA THR A 14 16.40 -7.48 -29.93
C THR A 14 14.87 -7.45 -29.87
N PHE A 15 14.27 -8.63 -29.71
CA PHE A 15 12.89 -8.78 -29.27
C PHE A 15 12.74 -8.19 -27.87
N PHE A 16 12.35 -6.92 -27.77
CA PHE A 16 11.78 -6.37 -26.54
C PHE A 16 10.39 -6.98 -26.39
N LEU A 17 10.31 -8.07 -25.61
CA LEU A 17 9.05 -8.57 -25.09
C LEU A 17 8.55 -7.53 -24.07
N PHE A 18 7.67 -6.63 -24.53
CA PHE A 18 6.85 -5.82 -23.63
C PHE A 18 5.82 -6.74 -22.98
N SER A 19 6.14 -7.24 -21.79
CA SER A 19 5.16 -7.86 -20.91
C SER A 19 4.21 -6.77 -20.41
N ASN A 20 3.08 -6.57 -21.10
CA ASN A 20 1.93 -5.88 -20.54
C ASN A 20 1.21 -6.86 -19.61
N THR A 21 1.69 -6.99 -18.37
CA THR A 21 0.91 -7.65 -17.31
C THR A 21 -0.25 -6.74 -16.91
N THR A 22 -1.42 -7.37 -16.85
CA THR A 22 -2.74 -6.81 -16.56
C THR A 22 -2.76 -5.99 -15.25
N LYS A 23 -3.44 -4.84 -15.29
CA LYS A 23 -3.54 -3.84 -14.21
C LYS A 23 -4.12 -4.40 -12.89
N GLU A 24 -3.54 -3.88 -11.81
CA GLU A 24 -4.10 -3.60 -10.46
C GLU A 24 -4.39 -4.78 -9.53
N ASN A 25 -3.34 -5.26 -8.85
CA ASN A 25 -3.40 -5.84 -7.50
C ASN A 25 -1.99 -6.01 -6.87
N GLU A 26 -1.09 -5.05 -7.10
CA GLU A 26 0.28 -5.13 -6.57
C GLU A 26 0.44 -4.29 -5.29
N TRP A 27 1.17 -4.85 -4.31
CA TRP A 27 1.58 -4.13 -3.11
C TRP A 27 2.52 -2.98 -3.47
N LYS A 28 2.16 -1.76 -3.06
CA LYS A 28 2.99 -0.56 -3.24
C LYS A 28 3.63 -0.18 -1.91
N LEU A 29 4.94 0.00 -1.90
CA LEU A 29 5.63 0.56 -0.73
C LEU A 29 5.13 1.99 -0.50
N PHE A 30 4.48 2.22 0.63
CA PHE A 30 3.96 3.52 1.02
C PHE A 30 4.99 4.29 1.85
N LYS A 31 5.62 3.63 2.83
CA LYS A 31 6.62 4.24 3.72
C LYS A 31 7.65 3.22 4.16
N SER A 32 8.90 3.66 4.31
CA SER A 32 9.93 2.93 5.04
C SER A 32 10.54 3.85 6.09
N ILE A 33 10.64 3.37 7.33
CA ILE A 33 11.19 4.13 8.47
C ILE A 33 11.73 3.18 9.52
N ASP A 34 12.97 3.39 9.97
CA ASP A 34 13.63 2.62 11.04
C ASP A 34 13.48 1.08 10.90
N GLY A 35 13.61 0.60 9.66
CA GLY A 35 13.48 -0.82 9.30
C GLY A 35 12.04 -1.37 9.36
N ILE A 36 11.04 -0.50 9.40
CA ILE A 36 9.63 -0.85 9.17
C ILE A 36 9.23 -0.42 7.78
N ASN A 37 8.77 -1.38 6.97
CA ASN A 37 8.15 -1.11 5.68
C ASN A 37 6.62 -1.21 5.81
N ILE A 38 5.93 -0.18 5.34
CA ILE A 38 4.47 -0.13 5.25
C ILE A 38 4.10 -0.13 3.79
N TYR A 39 3.35 -1.14 3.37
CA TYR A 39 2.84 -1.30 2.02
C TYR A 39 1.33 -1.13 2.00
N THR A 40 0.81 -0.73 0.85
CA THR A 40 -0.63 -0.62 0.62
C THR A 40 -1.05 -1.34 -0.66
N GLN A 41 -2.27 -1.84 -0.66
CA GLN A 41 -2.93 -2.43 -1.82
C GLN A 41 -4.43 -2.14 -1.74
N VAL A 42 -5.06 -1.81 -2.87
CA VAL A 42 -6.52 -1.76 -2.95
C VAL A 42 -7.04 -3.16 -3.26
N GLN A 43 -7.97 -3.67 -2.45
CA GLN A 43 -8.61 -4.97 -2.65
C GLN A 43 -10.12 -4.83 -2.73
N GLU A 44 -10.71 -5.58 -3.66
CA GLU A 44 -12.15 -5.62 -3.90
C GLU A 44 -12.85 -6.57 -2.91
N TYR A 45 -14.05 -6.22 -2.48
CA TYR A 45 -14.96 -7.01 -1.67
C TYR A 45 -16.41 -6.84 -2.14
N GLN A 46 -17.02 -7.95 -2.51
CA GLN A 46 -18.40 -7.99 -2.99
C GLN A 46 -19.33 -8.36 -1.83
N ALA A 47 -20.30 -7.50 -1.54
CA ALA A 47 -21.36 -7.79 -0.57
C ALA A 47 -22.71 -7.22 -1.06
N ASN A 48 -23.74 -8.06 -1.08
CA ASN A 48 -25.12 -7.66 -1.40
C ASN A 48 -25.26 -6.86 -2.71
N ASN A 49 -24.60 -7.31 -3.79
CA ASN A 49 -24.55 -6.65 -5.10
C ASN A 49 -23.88 -5.26 -5.12
N VAL A 50 -23.19 -4.89 -4.03
CA VAL A 50 -22.35 -3.70 -3.97
C VAL A 50 -20.90 -4.15 -3.90
N THR A 51 -20.10 -3.58 -4.79
CA THR A 51 -18.65 -3.75 -4.79
C THR A 51 -18.05 -2.66 -3.93
N LYS A 52 -17.33 -3.05 -2.89
CA LYS A 52 -16.54 -2.15 -2.07
C LYS A 52 -15.07 -2.42 -2.33
N ASN A 53 -14.27 -1.38 -2.35
CA ASN A 53 -12.83 -1.47 -2.37
C ASN A 53 -12.29 -0.98 -1.02
N TYR A 54 -11.28 -1.67 -0.51
CA TYR A 54 -10.61 -1.32 0.72
C TYR A 54 -9.12 -1.13 0.45
N LEU A 55 -8.52 -0.12 1.06
CA LEU A 55 -7.08 0.05 1.13
C LEU A 55 -6.56 -0.80 2.28
N ILE A 56 -5.81 -1.84 1.95
CA ILE A 56 -5.23 -2.80 2.89
C ILE A 56 -3.79 -2.42 3.18
N PHE A 57 -3.39 -2.54 4.44
CA PHE A 57 -2.02 -2.30 4.89
C PHE A 57 -1.28 -3.61 5.12
N LYS A 58 -0.01 -3.64 4.75
CA LYS A 58 0.94 -4.69 5.12
C LYS A 58 2.14 -4.05 5.80
N TYR A 59 2.55 -4.62 6.92
CA TYR A 59 3.67 -4.16 7.73
C TYR A 59 4.74 -5.24 7.74
N GLU A 60 5.99 -4.83 7.57
CA GLU A 60 7.15 -5.71 7.60
C GLU A 60 8.22 -5.08 8.49
N ASN A 61 8.68 -5.82 9.49
CA ASN A 61 9.81 -5.44 10.31
C ASN A 61 11.09 -6.10 9.78
N THR A 62 11.94 -5.35 9.09
CA THR A 62 13.22 -5.84 8.56
C THR A 62 14.35 -5.81 9.59
N ASN A 63 14.07 -5.41 10.84
CA ASN A 63 15.06 -5.41 11.92
C ASN A 63 15.25 -6.82 12.52
N ASN A 64 16.35 -6.98 13.25
CA ASN A 64 16.63 -8.18 14.04
C ASN A 64 16.06 -8.11 15.48
N THR A 65 15.36 -7.04 15.83
CA THR A 65 14.66 -6.85 17.11
C THR A 65 13.17 -6.57 16.86
N ALA A 66 12.35 -6.82 17.88
CA ALA A 66 10.97 -6.34 17.88
C ALA A 66 10.91 -4.81 17.82
N LYS A 67 9.80 -4.27 17.31
CA LYS A 67 9.54 -2.84 17.17
C LYS A 67 8.10 -2.53 17.53
N VAL A 68 7.89 -1.36 18.13
CA VAL A 68 6.55 -0.79 18.37
C VAL A 68 6.39 0.44 17.48
N VAL A 69 5.39 0.41 16.61
CA VAL A 69 5.06 1.47 15.67
C VAL A 69 3.81 2.19 16.18
N ASN A 70 3.87 3.52 16.29
CA ASN A 70 2.73 4.35 16.70
C ASN A 70 2.48 5.44 15.67
N TRP A 71 1.23 5.71 15.34
CA TRP A 71 0.86 6.79 14.41
C TRP A 71 -0.60 7.22 14.62
N ARG A 72 -0.95 8.35 14.00
CA ARG A 72 -2.33 8.75 13.77
C ARG A 72 -2.68 8.53 12.30
N LEU A 73 -3.85 7.97 12.03
CA LEU A 73 -4.36 7.78 10.68
C LEU A 73 -5.36 8.89 10.31
N ASP A 74 -4.93 9.81 9.46
CA ASP A 74 -5.79 10.87 8.96
C ASP A 74 -6.42 10.46 7.62
N LEU A 75 -7.73 10.66 7.47
CA LEU A 75 -8.53 10.22 6.31
C LEU A 75 -9.37 11.37 5.77
N TRP A 76 -9.38 11.55 4.45
CA TRP A 76 -10.19 12.55 3.77
C TRP A 76 -11.21 11.89 2.85
N TYR A 77 -12.46 12.33 2.98
CA TYR A 77 -13.57 11.94 2.12
C TYR A 77 -14.36 13.19 1.73
N ASN A 78 -14.57 13.40 0.43
CA ASN A 78 -15.13 14.63 -0.14
C ASN A 78 -14.38 15.90 0.31
N GLY A 79 -13.05 15.84 0.36
CA GLY A 79 -12.18 16.95 0.78
C GLY A 79 -12.21 17.26 2.28
N VAL A 80 -13.01 16.56 3.08
CA VAL A 80 -13.14 16.77 4.52
C VAL A 80 -12.34 15.73 5.28
N CYS A 81 -11.43 16.18 6.16
CA CYS A 81 -10.75 15.26 7.05
C CYS A 81 -11.70 14.72 8.11
N ARG A 82 -11.89 13.40 8.15
CA ARG A 82 -12.77 12.71 9.11
C ARG A 82 -12.07 12.34 10.41
N ALA A 83 -10.73 12.31 10.42
CA ALA A 83 -9.94 11.83 11.55
C ALA A 83 -9.01 12.88 12.21
N CYS A 84 -8.74 14.03 11.58
CA CYS A 84 -7.68 14.97 12.00
C CYS A 84 -7.91 15.69 13.35
N ASN A 85 -9.16 16.01 13.68
CA ASN A 85 -9.49 16.88 14.81
C ASN A 85 -10.28 16.16 15.93
N LEU A 86 -10.16 14.83 15.97
CA LEU A 86 -10.80 14.04 17.02
C LEU A 86 -10.01 14.19 18.34
N PRO A 87 -10.71 14.34 19.49
CA PRO A 87 -10.09 14.30 20.80
C PRO A 87 -9.34 12.99 21.03
N SER A 88 -8.21 13.04 21.75
CA SER A 88 -7.47 11.85 22.18
C SER A 88 -8.04 11.32 23.51
N PRO A 89 -8.08 9.98 23.71
CA PRO A 89 -7.75 8.93 22.74
C PRO A 89 -8.91 8.66 21.76
N ASN A 90 -8.59 8.21 20.55
CA ASN A 90 -9.59 7.83 19.53
C ASN A 90 -9.12 6.65 18.66
N GLU A 91 -10.04 6.09 17.86
CA GLU A 91 -9.81 4.92 17.01
C GLU A 91 -8.78 5.12 15.88
N TYR A 92 -8.31 6.35 15.65
CA TYR A 92 -7.30 6.68 14.65
C TYR A 92 -5.91 6.85 15.25
N GLU A 93 -5.76 6.76 16.57
CA GLU A 93 -4.47 6.68 17.27
C GLU A 93 -4.10 5.19 17.42
N LEU A 94 -3.14 4.76 16.59
CA LEU A 94 -2.88 3.35 16.32
C LEU A 94 -1.50 2.93 16.82
N THR A 95 -1.43 1.72 17.38
CA THR A 95 -0.20 1.09 17.83
C THR A 95 -0.13 -0.34 17.28
N LEU A 96 1.02 -0.71 16.73
CA LEU A 96 1.31 -2.06 16.25
C LEU A 96 2.68 -2.51 16.77
N THR A 97 2.72 -3.67 17.41
CA THR A 97 3.97 -4.35 17.76
C THR A 97 4.28 -5.37 16.68
N LEU A 98 5.52 -5.37 16.20
CA LEU A 98 6.02 -6.33 15.22
C LEU A 98 7.24 -7.04 15.80
N ASP A 99 7.22 -8.36 15.83
CA ASP A 99 8.39 -9.17 16.16
C ASP A 99 9.49 -9.00 15.10
N LYS A 100 10.70 -9.46 15.42
CA LYS A 100 11.83 -9.41 14.48
C LYS A 100 11.48 -10.17 13.19
N GLY A 101 11.71 -9.56 12.03
CA GLY A 101 11.39 -10.18 10.74
C GLY A 101 9.90 -10.39 10.48
N GLU A 102 9.01 -9.93 11.36
CA GLU A 102 7.57 -10.22 11.23
C GLU A 102 6.95 -9.46 10.06
N VAL A 103 6.06 -10.15 9.34
CA VAL A 103 5.21 -9.56 8.31
C VAL A 103 3.75 -9.79 8.66
N ILE A 104 3.01 -8.72 8.92
CA ILE A 104 1.57 -8.76 9.16
C ILE A 104 0.86 -8.11 7.99
N THR A 105 -0.10 -8.84 7.41
CA THR A 105 -0.93 -8.36 6.30
C THR A 105 -2.37 -8.22 6.78
N GLY A 106 -2.96 -7.05 6.52
CA GLY A 106 -4.37 -6.81 6.78
C GLY A 106 -5.28 -7.68 5.93
N LYS A 107 -6.55 -7.74 6.31
CA LYS A 107 -7.60 -8.42 5.56
C LYS A 107 -8.65 -7.40 5.15
N VAL A 108 -9.34 -7.69 4.05
CA VAL A 108 -10.48 -6.89 3.64
C VAL A 108 -11.55 -6.92 4.72
N ASP A 109 -12.22 -5.77 4.89
CA ASP A 109 -13.28 -5.59 5.88
C ASP A 109 -12.84 -5.90 7.32
N SER A 110 -11.56 -5.66 7.64
CA SER A 110 -11.10 -5.70 9.02
C SER A 110 -11.72 -4.53 9.80
N GLU A 111 -12.30 -4.82 10.95
CA GLU A 111 -12.79 -3.79 11.87
C GLU A 111 -11.66 -2.86 12.35
N SER A 112 -10.41 -3.35 12.34
CA SER A 112 -9.24 -2.57 12.75
C SER A 112 -8.72 -1.65 11.64
N LYS A 113 -8.68 -0.35 11.95
CA LYS A 113 -8.10 0.69 11.08
C LYS A 113 -6.59 0.55 10.88
N ILE A 114 -5.91 -0.28 11.69
CA ILE A 114 -4.52 -0.67 11.47
C ILE A 114 -4.38 -1.39 10.13
N PHE A 115 -5.36 -2.19 9.76
CA PHE A 115 -5.21 -3.17 8.68
C PHE A 115 -5.98 -2.82 7.43
N SER A 116 -7.11 -2.11 7.55
CA SER A 116 -7.88 -1.71 6.39
C SER A 116 -8.67 -0.42 6.60
N VAL A 117 -8.83 0.33 5.52
CA VAL A 117 -9.79 1.43 5.44
C VAL A 117 -10.63 1.32 4.17
N PHE A 118 -11.86 1.80 4.24
CA PHE A 118 -12.70 1.92 3.06
C PHE A 118 -12.03 2.84 2.02
N TYR A 119 -12.07 2.43 0.75
CA TYR A 119 -11.44 3.17 -0.35
C TYR A 119 -12.47 3.69 -1.35
N SER A 120 -13.36 2.84 -1.84
CA SER A 120 -14.44 3.26 -2.74
C SER A 120 -15.56 2.24 -2.80
N SER A 121 -16.68 2.59 -3.42
CA SER A 121 -17.81 1.69 -3.65
C SER A 121 -18.40 1.94 -5.03
N THR A 122 -19.01 0.93 -5.64
CA THR A 122 -19.86 1.12 -6.82
C THR A 122 -21.18 1.84 -6.50
N SER A 123 -21.54 1.93 -5.22
CA SER A 123 -22.65 2.76 -4.74
C SER A 123 -22.22 4.21 -4.56
N GLU A 124 -22.95 5.14 -5.17
CA GLU A 124 -22.76 6.59 -5.01
C GLU A 124 -23.07 7.09 -3.59
N ALA A 125 -23.69 6.27 -2.74
CA ALA A 125 -24.00 6.64 -1.36
C ALA A 125 -22.76 6.83 -0.47
N LEU A 126 -21.60 6.28 -0.88
CA LEU A 126 -20.35 6.36 -0.14
C LEU A 126 -19.28 7.05 -0.97
N ALA A 127 -18.80 8.19 -0.47
CA ALA A 127 -17.70 8.91 -1.08
C ALA A 127 -16.39 8.10 -1.03
N PRO A 128 -15.60 8.06 -2.11
CA PRO A 128 -14.30 7.42 -2.08
C PRO A 128 -13.30 8.16 -1.18
N LEU A 129 -12.26 7.45 -0.75
CA LEU A 129 -11.13 8.01 -0.02
C LEU A 129 -10.31 8.89 -0.96
N ASP A 130 -10.24 10.19 -0.67
CA ASP A 130 -9.45 11.13 -1.47
C ASP A 130 -7.96 10.99 -1.14
N LYS A 131 -7.68 10.83 0.16
CA LYS A 131 -6.34 10.88 0.72
C LYS A 131 -6.31 10.20 2.09
N PHE A 132 -5.17 9.60 2.42
CA PHE A 132 -4.83 9.22 3.78
C PHE A 132 -3.40 9.67 4.12
N GLU A 133 -3.13 9.86 5.41
CA GLU A 133 -1.79 10.13 5.92
C GLU A 133 -1.55 9.37 7.23
N LEU A 134 -0.31 8.94 7.44
CA LEU A 134 0.16 8.45 8.74
C LEU A 134 0.94 9.58 9.42
N THR A 135 0.26 10.35 10.27
CA THR A 135 0.85 11.48 11.00
C THR A 135 1.40 11.01 12.34
N ASN A 136 2.36 11.78 12.90
CA ASN A 136 3.04 11.42 14.16
C ASN A 136 3.61 9.99 14.19
N LEU A 137 4.03 9.48 13.02
CA LEU A 137 4.59 8.13 12.89
C LEU A 137 5.93 8.05 13.65
N THR A 138 5.99 7.12 14.61
CA THR A 138 7.19 6.85 15.42
C THR A 138 7.44 5.35 15.53
N VAL A 139 8.71 4.97 15.58
CA VAL A 139 9.17 3.59 15.77
C VAL A 139 10.04 3.52 17.03
N LYS A 140 9.73 2.58 17.93
CA LYS A 140 10.47 2.33 19.17
C LYS A 140 10.90 0.87 19.26
N ASN A 141 11.90 0.61 20.11
CA ASN A 141 12.30 -0.75 20.50
C ASN A 141 11.39 -1.31 21.58
#